data_AF-A0A257J5P0-F1
#
_entry.id   AF-A0A257J5P0-F1
#
_cell.length_a   1.000
_cell.length_b   1.000
_cell.length_c   1.000
_cell.angle_alpha   90.00
_cell.angle_beta   90.00
_cell.angle_gamma   90.00
#
_symmetry.space_group_name_H-M   'P 1'
#
loop_
_entity.id
_entity.type
_entity.pdbx_description
1 polymer ?
#
loop_
_entity_poly.entity_id
_entity_poly.type
_entity_poly.pdbx_seq_one_letter_code
_entity_poly.pdbx_strand_id
1 'polypeptide(L)'
;MKHAGPAALEHLAGLLAELRKLEALNEKKPGIFYRKSRAFLHFHEDPTGLFADVRDKAGIDFDRFDVSNPTNWPVLVAEVVRRL
;
A
#
# COMPACT_ATOMS: atom_id res chain seq x y z
N MET A 1 -14.41 -3.05 5.34
CA MET A 1 -13.68 -2.11 4.47
C MET A 1 -13.40 -2.80 3.16
N LYS A 2 -13.66 -2.15 2.02
CA LYS A 2 -13.53 -2.75 0.68
C LYS A 2 -12.10 -2.54 0.17
N HIS A 3 -11.52 -3.49 -0.53
CA HIS A 3 -10.27 -3.23 -1.25
C HIS A 3 -10.48 -2.13 -2.30
N ALA A 4 -9.45 -1.31 -2.52
CA ALA A 4 -9.49 -0.25 -3.53
C ALA A 4 -9.85 -0.82 -4.91
N GLY A 5 -10.92 -0.30 -5.50
CA GLY A 5 -11.35 -0.67 -6.85
C GLY A 5 -10.49 -0.01 -7.95
N PRO A 6 -10.79 -0.28 -9.22
CA PRO A 6 -9.99 0.20 -10.35
C PRO A 6 -9.79 1.72 -10.38
N ALA A 7 -10.85 2.52 -10.15
CA ALA A 7 -10.75 3.98 -10.14
C ALA A 7 -9.88 4.52 -8.99
N ALA A 8 -9.96 3.91 -7.81
CA ALA A 8 -9.10 4.24 -6.69
C ALA A 8 -7.63 3.90 -7.01
N LEU A 9 -7.37 2.74 -7.62
CA LEU A 9 -6.01 2.35 -8.02
C LEU A 9 -5.45 3.23 -9.15
N GLU A 10 -6.29 3.74 -10.04
CA GLU A 10 -5.91 4.73 -11.05
C GLU A 10 -5.48 6.04 -10.39
N HIS A 11 -6.23 6.52 -9.39
CA HIS A 11 -5.84 7.69 -8.61
C HIS A 11 -4.49 7.49 -7.89
N LEU A 12 -4.21 6.26 -7.43
CA LEU A 12 -2.97 5.88 -6.77
C LEU A 12 -1.84 5.49 -7.72
N ALA A 13 -1.99 5.68 -9.05
CA ALA A 13 -1.02 5.19 -10.04
C ALA A 13 0.42 5.67 -9.78
N GLY A 14 0.61 6.92 -9.36
CA GLY A 14 1.93 7.45 -9.01
C GLY A 14 2.56 6.76 -7.79
N LEU A 15 1.79 6.54 -6.73
CA LEU A 15 2.24 5.80 -5.55
C LEU A 15 2.56 4.33 -5.89
N LEU A 16 1.69 3.68 -6.68
CA LEU A 16 1.90 2.30 -7.12
C LEU A 16 3.18 2.18 -7.96
N ALA A 17 3.48 3.15 -8.81
CA ALA A 17 4.71 3.18 -9.59
C ALA A 17 5.96 3.21 -8.69
N GLU A 18 5.97 4.00 -7.61
CA GLU A 18 7.09 4.02 -6.65
C GLU A 18 7.22 2.69 -5.90
N LEU A 19 6.11 2.11 -5.44
CA LEU A 19 6.13 0.81 -4.73
C LEU A 19 6.59 -0.34 -5.62
N ARG A 20 6.25 -0.31 -6.92
CA ARG A 20 6.69 -1.31 -7.91
C ARG A 20 8.19 -1.29 -8.19
N LYS A 21 8.90 -0.21 -7.86
CA LYS A 21 10.36 -0.14 -7.96
C LYS A 21 11.06 -0.94 -6.86
N LEU A 22 10.34 -1.36 -5.81
CA LEU A 22 10.90 -2.07 -4.67
C LEU A 22 10.95 -3.57 -4.95
N GLU A 23 12.12 -4.10 -5.31
CA GLU A 23 12.30 -5.51 -5.72
C GLU A 23 11.87 -6.55 -4.67
N ALA A 24 11.89 -6.17 -3.38
CA ALA A 24 11.46 -7.05 -2.29
C ALA A 24 9.93 -7.26 -2.24
N LEU A 25 9.17 -6.46 -2.99
CA LEU A 25 7.72 -6.57 -3.10
C LEU A 25 7.31 -7.28 -4.39
N ASN A 26 6.33 -8.17 -4.25
CA ASN A 26 5.70 -8.86 -5.37
C ASN A 26 4.22 -8.48 -5.45
N GLU A 27 3.83 -7.72 -6.47
CA GLU A 27 2.44 -7.36 -6.70
C GLU A 27 1.68 -8.54 -7.33
N LYS A 28 0.83 -9.21 -6.52
CA LYS A 28 0.07 -10.38 -6.97
C LYS A 28 -1.23 -10.02 -7.69
N LYS A 29 -1.80 -8.89 -7.32
CA LYS A 29 -2.96 -8.25 -7.95
C LYS A 29 -2.74 -6.75 -7.89
N PRO A 30 -3.34 -5.94 -8.79
CA PRO A 30 -3.23 -4.49 -8.73
C PRO A 30 -3.50 -3.96 -7.32
N GLY A 31 -2.51 -3.27 -6.73
CA GLY A 31 -2.61 -2.72 -5.38
C GLY A 31 -2.48 -3.73 -4.23
N ILE A 32 -2.06 -4.97 -4.47
CA ILE A 32 -1.85 -5.98 -3.43
C ILE A 32 -0.43 -6.56 -3.55
N PHE A 33 0.41 -6.20 -2.60
CA PHE A 33 1.83 -6.51 -2.57
C PHE A 33 2.14 -7.53 -1.48
N TYR A 34 2.95 -8.51 -1.85
CA TYR A 34 3.43 -9.58 -0.98
C TYR A 34 4.93 -9.45 -0.75
N ARG A 35 5.38 -9.90 0.42
CA ARG A 35 6.80 -10.08 0.75
C ARG A 35 6.99 -11.49 1.34
N LYS A 36 7.93 -12.28 0.81
CA LYS A 36 8.20 -13.66 1.24
C LYS A 36 6.92 -14.51 1.40
N SER A 37 6.05 -14.48 0.37
CA SER A 37 4.77 -15.21 0.32
C SER A 37 3.69 -14.78 1.33
N ARG A 38 3.89 -13.69 2.08
CA ARG A 38 2.88 -13.12 2.98
C ARG A 38 2.36 -11.79 2.44
N ALA A 39 1.06 -11.55 2.59
CA ALA A 39 0.46 -10.25 2.27
C ALA A 39 1.14 -9.17 3.13
N PHE A 40 1.67 -8.14 2.47
CA PHE A 40 2.50 -7.13 3.09
C PHE A 40 1.89 -5.74 3.00
N LEU A 41 1.40 -5.34 1.82
CA LEU A 41 0.76 -4.04 1.63
C LEU A 41 -0.46 -4.19 0.73
N HIS A 42 -1.56 -3.56 1.10
CA HIS A 42 -2.75 -3.52 0.26
C HIS A 42 -3.55 -2.24 0.48
N PHE A 43 -4.36 -1.88 -0.50
CA PHE A 43 -5.15 -0.65 -0.46
C PHE A 43 -6.63 -0.90 -0.23
N HIS A 44 -7.25 0.07 0.43
CA HIS A 44 -8.66 0.11 0.78
C HIS A 44 -9.27 1.44 0.37
N GLU A 45 -10.56 1.40 0.01
CA GLU A 45 -11.38 2.59 -0.22
C GLU A 45 -12.64 2.54 0.66
N ASP A 46 -13.04 3.69 1.18
CA ASP A 46 -14.29 3.90 1.89
C ASP A 46 -14.73 5.38 1.77
N PRO A 47 -15.91 5.78 2.29
CA PRO A 47 -16.39 7.16 2.18
C PRO A 47 -15.49 8.23 2.81
N THR A 48 -14.55 7.85 3.69
CA THR A 48 -13.62 8.77 4.35
C THR A 48 -12.32 8.95 3.59
N GLY A 49 -12.01 8.09 2.62
CA GLY A 49 -10.83 8.24 1.77
C GLY A 49 -10.22 6.92 1.28
N LEU A 50 -8.94 7.02 0.94
CA LEU A 50 -8.09 5.92 0.49
C LEU A 50 -7.02 5.62 1.53
N PHE A 51 -6.84 4.33 1.82
CA PHE A 51 -5.94 3.88 2.86
C PHE A 51 -5.02 2.77 2.36
N ALA A 52 -3.79 2.76 2.86
CA ALA A 52 -2.85 1.67 2.69
C ALA A 52 -2.64 0.96 4.04
N ASP A 53 -2.87 -0.35 4.05
CA ASP A 53 -2.59 -1.21 5.19
C ASP A 53 -1.26 -1.91 4.94
N VAL A 54 -0.25 -1.57 5.75
CA VAL A 54 1.12 -2.10 5.64
C VAL A 54 1.40 -2.98 6.85
N ARG A 55 1.92 -4.17 6.61
CA ARG A 55 2.25 -5.11 7.69
C ARG A 55 3.18 -4.42 8.68
N ASP A 56 2.90 -4.58 9.96
CA ASP A 56 3.69 -3.98 11.04
C ASP A 56 5.10 -4.58 11.11
N LYS A 57 5.94 -4.00 11.97
CA LYS A 57 7.33 -4.47 12.18
C LYS A 57 7.40 -5.86 12.81
N ALA A 58 6.39 -6.28 13.55
CA ALA A 58 6.30 -7.61 14.13
C ALA A 58 5.91 -8.68 13.08
N GLY A 59 5.41 -8.26 11.92
CA GLY A 59 4.88 -9.13 10.89
C GLY A 59 3.53 -9.75 11.28
N ILE A 60 2.78 -9.15 12.20
CA ILE A 60 1.53 -9.68 12.75
C ILE A 60 0.35 -8.88 12.18
N ASP A 61 0.22 -7.63 12.59
CA ASP A 61 -0.91 -6.76 12.24
C ASP A 61 -0.58 -5.81 11.10
N PHE A 62 -1.50 -4.90 10.80
CA PHE A 62 -1.33 -3.86 9.79
C PHE A 62 -1.43 -2.48 10.44
N ASP A 63 -0.47 -1.62 10.10
CA ASP A 63 -0.61 -0.19 10.33
C ASP A 63 -1.28 0.44 9.12
N ARG A 64 -2.22 1.34 9.39
CA ARG A 64 -2.98 2.05 8.36
C ARG A 64 -2.40 3.44 8.10
N PHE A 65 -2.26 3.77 6.82
CA PHE A 65 -1.79 5.07 6.34
C PHE A 65 -2.84 5.70 5.42
N ASP A 66 -3.18 6.96 5.66
CA ASP A 66 -4.01 7.74 4.75
C ASP A 66 -3.21 8.14 3.49
N VAL A 67 -3.67 7.69 2.33
CA VAL A 67 -3.09 7.96 1.02
C VAL A 67 -4.03 8.74 0.10
N SER A 68 -5.11 9.29 0.65
CA SER A 68 -6.09 10.09 -0.08
C SER A 68 -5.47 11.33 -0.72
N ASN A 69 -4.43 11.88 -0.09
CA ASN A 69 -3.67 13.01 -0.61
C ASN A 69 -2.26 12.57 -1.05
N PRO A 70 -1.84 12.88 -2.29
CA PRO A 70 -0.49 12.64 -2.77
C PRO A 70 0.64 13.18 -1.87
N THR A 71 0.39 14.20 -1.04
CA THR A 71 1.37 14.71 -0.07
C THR A 71 1.79 13.67 0.97
N ASN A 72 0.96 12.65 1.23
CA ASN A 72 1.23 11.61 2.22
C ASN A 72 2.02 10.43 1.62
N TRP A 73 2.09 10.33 0.30
CA TRP A 73 2.70 9.18 -0.39
C TRP A 73 4.18 8.98 -0.05
N PRO A 74 5.04 10.03 0.05
CA PRO A 74 6.43 9.85 0.43
C PRO A 74 6.60 9.23 1.83
N VAL A 75 5.69 9.56 2.76
CA VAL A 75 5.71 9.00 4.13
C VAL A 75 5.44 7.50 4.08
N LEU A 76 4.43 7.08 3.32
CA LEU A 76 4.13 5.66 3.13
C LEU A 76 5.30 4.92 2.48
N VAL A 77 5.86 5.45 1.39
CA VAL A 77 6.98 4.80 0.68
C VAL A 77 8.18 4.64 1.62
N ALA A 78 8.53 5.68 2.37
CA ALA A 78 9.63 5.63 3.34
C ALA A 78 9.38 4.58 4.43
N GLU A 79 8.14 4.43 4.90
CA GLU A 79 7.81 3.44 5.92
C GLU A 79 7.78 2.01 5.37
N VAL A 80 7.30 1.82 4.14
CA VAL A 80 7.41 0.54 3.42
C VAL A 80 8.88 0.13 3.34
N VAL A 81 9.77 1.00 2.85
CA VAL A 81 11.20 0.73 2.73
C VAL A 81 11.83 0.35 4.08
N ARG A 82 11.47 1.05 5.16
CA ARG A 82 11.93 0.72 6.53
C ARG A 82 11.49 -0.66 7.02
N ARG A 83 10.41 -1.21 6.44
CA ARG A 83 9.82 -2.49 6.82
C ARG A 83 10.13 -3.64 5.86
N LEU A 84 10.87 -3.38 4.78
CA LEU A 84 11.35 -4.40 3.84
C LEU A 84 12.50 -5.24 4.39
#